data_AF-A0A956T275-F1
#
_entry.id   AF-A0A956T275-F1
#
_cell.length_a   1.000
_cell.length_b   1.000
_cell.length_c   1.000
_cell.angle_alpha   90.00
_cell.angle_beta   90.00
_cell.angle_gamma   90.00
#
_symmetry.space_group_name_H-M   'P 1'
#
loop_
_entity.id
_entity.type
_entity.pdbx_description
1 polymer ?
#
loop_
_entity_poly.entity_id
_entity_poly.type
_entity_poly.pdbx_seq_one_letter_code
_entity_poly.pdbx_strand_id
1 'polypeptide(L)'
;GPNTHVVAVCQPTVPALVAAAHLEETDSPVKPASLTLMGGPIDTAAAPTEVSKFAHGRSIDWFREKVIARVPGFYKGQGRLVYPGTLQLGGFMSMNLDKHLQSHLKIFEQLAWGDITKAEKGCEFYDEYLAVCDLPAHFYLETVERVFLNRDLACGTMSFQGRTVDCQAIQTTPMFTIEGENDDIAAPGQTLAAHTICSGLPDSLRFHHLQPDAGHYGIFSGRLWREEIAPRVTSFIRQVESDLHYDAPADEIAVRSFEHAGSM
;
A
#
# COMPACT_ATOMS: atom_id res chain seq x y z
N GLY A 1 10.81 15.88 -3.46
CA GLY A 1 11.04 17.28 -3.88
C GLY A 1 9.75 18.05 -3.73
N PRO A 2 9.77 19.39 -3.66
CA PRO A 2 8.59 20.20 -3.34
C PRO A 2 7.51 20.14 -4.43
N ASN A 3 7.86 19.70 -5.64
CA ASN A 3 6.93 19.46 -6.75
C ASN A 3 6.72 17.96 -7.01
N THR A 4 6.79 17.13 -5.97
CA THR A 4 6.68 15.68 -6.07
C THR A 4 5.60 15.17 -5.15
N HIS A 5 4.63 14.46 -5.72
CA HIS A 5 3.62 13.72 -4.98
C HIS A 5 4.07 12.27 -4.81
N VAL A 6 4.00 11.75 -3.59
CA VAL A 6 4.41 10.37 -3.28
C VAL A 6 3.16 9.52 -3.10
N VAL A 7 3.06 8.43 -3.86
CA VAL A 7 2.03 7.41 -3.69
C VAL A 7 2.71 6.12 -3.25
N ALA A 8 2.39 5.66 -2.04
CA ALA A 8 2.91 4.45 -1.45
C ALA A 8 1.79 3.42 -1.28
N VAL A 9 2.02 2.22 -1.78
CA VAL A 9 1.03 1.14 -1.81
C VAL A 9 1.58 -0.05 -1.02
N CYS A 10 0.79 -0.61 -0.11
CA CYS A 10 1.15 -1.77 0.71
C CYS A 10 2.39 -1.50 1.58
N GLN A 11 3.41 -2.37 1.55
CA GLN A 11 4.60 -2.30 2.40
C GLN A 11 5.33 -0.94 2.38
N PRO A 12 5.52 -0.28 1.22
CA PRO A 12 6.08 1.06 1.12
C PRO A 12 5.46 2.16 1.97
N THR A 13 4.24 2.02 2.50
CA THR A 13 3.60 3.11 3.27
C THR A 13 4.39 3.49 4.51
N VAL A 14 4.94 2.51 5.24
CA VAL A 14 5.75 2.71 6.44
C VAL A 14 7.02 3.52 6.13
N PRO A 15 7.92 3.08 5.21
CA PRO A 15 9.11 3.86 4.90
C PRO A 15 8.80 5.20 4.24
N ALA A 16 7.71 5.32 3.46
CA ALA A 16 7.29 6.62 2.91
C ALA A 16 6.89 7.60 4.01
N LEU A 17 6.15 7.14 5.04
CA LEU A 17 5.77 7.97 6.17
C LEU A 17 6.98 8.36 7.03
N VAL A 18 7.91 7.42 7.27
CA VAL A 18 9.19 7.69 7.95
C VAL A 18 9.99 8.76 7.21
N ALA A 19 10.11 8.64 5.88
CA ALA A 19 10.83 9.61 5.07
C ALA A 19 10.16 11.00 5.12
N ALA A 20 8.83 11.06 5.02
CA ALA A 20 8.09 12.32 5.12
C ALA A 20 8.27 12.98 6.49
N ALA A 21 8.18 12.21 7.58
CA ALA A 21 8.40 12.69 8.94
C ALA A 21 9.82 13.26 9.11
N HIS A 22 10.84 12.54 8.64
CA HIS A 22 12.22 13.00 8.70
C HIS A 22 12.44 14.30 7.90
N LEU A 23 11.84 14.42 6.71
CA LEU A 23 11.97 15.60 5.87
C LEU A 23 11.27 16.83 6.48
N GLU A 24 10.14 16.65 7.16
CA GLU A 24 9.47 17.73 7.90
C GLU A 24 10.24 18.12 9.18
N GLU A 25 10.72 17.14 9.96
CA GLU A 25 11.51 17.38 11.18
C GLU A 25 12.79 18.18 10.90
N THR A 26 13.37 18.02 9.70
CA THR A 26 14.61 18.70 9.28
C THR A 26 14.37 19.97 8.46
N ASP A 27 13.11 20.40 8.31
CA ASP A 27 12.69 21.50 7.43
C ASP A 27 13.33 21.41 6.02
N SER A 28 13.31 20.20 5.46
CA SER A 28 14.03 19.89 4.23
C SER A 28 13.36 20.56 3.02
N PRO A 29 14.13 21.22 2.14
CA PRO A 29 13.57 21.83 0.93
C PRO A 29 13.07 20.80 -0.10
N VAL A 30 13.30 19.51 0.14
CA VAL A 30 12.88 18.42 -0.75
C VAL A 30 11.72 17.59 -0.21
N LYS A 31 11.03 18.05 0.84
CA LYS A 31 9.78 17.45 1.31
C LYS A 31 8.76 17.31 0.15
N PRO A 32 7.97 16.22 0.12
CA PRO A 32 7.00 16.01 -0.95
C PRO A 32 5.86 17.03 -0.86
N ALA A 33 5.25 17.34 -2.01
CA ALA A 33 4.05 18.18 -2.07
C ALA A 33 2.87 17.51 -1.37
N SER A 34 2.72 16.19 -1.51
CA SER A 34 1.75 15.40 -0.76
C SER A 34 2.16 13.93 -0.61
N LEU A 35 1.48 13.24 0.30
CA LEU A 35 1.70 11.82 0.60
C LEU A 35 0.39 11.04 0.53
N THR A 36 0.30 10.07 -0.38
CA THR A 36 -0.79 9.10 -0.44
C THR A 36 -0.33 7.74 0.06
N LEU A 37 -1.05 7.15 1.02
CA LEU A 37 -0.76 5.85 1.63
C LEU A 37 -1.94 4.91 1.37
N MET A 38 -1.71 3.75 0.76
CA MET A 38 -2.79 2.86 0.31
C MET A 38 -2.59 1.43 0.85
N GLY A 39 -3.56 0.92 1.62
CA GLY A 39 -3.59 -0.46 2.11
C GLY A 39 -2.30 -0.91 2.78
N GLY A 40 -1.69 -0.06 3.61
CA GLY A 40 -0.40 -0.30 4.21
C GLY A 40 -0.45 -0.62 5.70
N PRO A 41 0.50 -1.42 6.22
CA PRO A 41 0.52 -1.84 7.62
C PRO A 41 1.13 -0.77 8.54
N ILE A 42 0.53 0.43 8.61
CA ILE A 42 1.05 1.51 9.46
C ILE A 42 0.91 1.13 10.95
N ASP A 43 -0.24 0.60 11.34
CA ASP A 43 -0.40 -0.09 12.63
C ASP A 43 -1.13 -1.43 12.48
N THR A 44 -0.38 -2.53 12.54
CA THR A 44 -0.92 -3.90 12.38
C THR A 44 -1.81 -4.36 13.54
N ALA A 45 -1.83 -3.65 14.67
CA ALA A 45 -2.71 -3.98 15.80
C ALA A 45 -4.05 -3.25 15.74
N ALA A 46 -4.21 -2.24 14.88
CA ALA A 46 -5.47 -1.51 14.72
C ALA A 46 -6.61 -2.45 14.26
N ALA A 47 -6.28 -3.38 13.35
CA ALA A 47 -7.19 -4.43 12.88
C ALA A 47 -6.39 -5.69 12.50
N PRO A 48 -6.18 -6.65 13.43
CA PRO A 48 -5.35 -7.83 13.15
C PRO A 48 -5.91 -8.74 12.04
N THR A 49 -5.05 -9.09 11.08
CA THR A 49 -5.34 -9.99 9.96
C THR A 49 -4.63 -11.34 10.13
N GLU A 50 -4.89 -12.32 9.26
CA GLU A 50 -4.13 -13.58 9.28
C GLU A 50 -2.63 -13.35 9.03
N VAL A 51 -2.28 -12.31 8.26
CA VAL A 51 -0.88 -11.89 8.05
C VAL A 51 -0.26 -11.45 9.38
N SER A 52 -0.94 -10.56 10.11
CA SER A 52 -0.40 -10.07 11.38
C SER A 52 -0.37 -11.17 12.44
N LYS A 53 -1.39 -12.02 12.54
CA LYS A 53 -1.39 -13.19 13.44
C LYS A 53 -0.27 -14.18 13.13
N PHE A 54 -0.03 -14.48 11.85
CA PHE A 54 1.06 -15.36 11.44
C PHE A 54 2.43 -14.83 11.88
N ALA A 55 2.64 -13.51 11.74
CA ALA A 55 3.85 -12.82 12.20
C ALA A 55 3.99 -12.90 13.73
N HIS A 56 2.99 -12.46 14.48
CA HIS A 56 3.02 -12.41 15.95
C HIS A 56 3.19 -13.80 16.61
N GLY A 57 2.75 -14.87 15.94
CA GLY A 57 2.90 -16.23 16.45
C GLY A 57 4.32 -16.82 16.39
N ARG A 58 5.31 -16.06 15.91
CA ARG A 58 6.68 -16.55 15.65
C ARG A 58 7.73 -15.54 16.11
N SER A 59 8.89 -16.03 16.55
CA SER A 59 10.04 -15.19 16.84
C SER A 59 10.77 -14.78 15.56
N ILE A 60 11.53 -13.69 15.62
CA ILE A 60 12.38 -13.27 14.49
C ILE A 60 13.42 -14.34 14.12
N ASP A 61 13.92 -15.10 15.11
CA ASP A 61 14.83 -16.22 14.88
C ASP A 61 14.18 -17.34 14.06
N TRP A 62 12.91 -17.63 14.32
CA TRP A 62 12.16 -18.59 13.51
C TRP A 62 12.13 -18.16 12.04
N PHE A 63 11.88 -16.89 11.76
CA PHE A 63 11.89 -16.38 10.38
C PHE A 63 13.28 -16.53 9.75
N ARG A 64 14.33 -16.15 10.49
CA ARG A 64 15.71 -16.26 10.03
C ARG A 64 16.10 -17.70 9.68
N GLU A 65 15.61 -18.68 10.44
CA GLU A 65 15.93 -20.09 10.23
C GLU A 65 15.06 -20.78 9.18
N LYS A 66 13.78 -20.39 9.06
CA LYS A 66 12.78 -21.16 8.29
C LYS A 66 12.49 -20.61 6.91
N VAL A 67 12.63 -19.30 6.70
CA VAL A 67 12.24 -18.68 5.42
C VAL A 67 13.40 -18.01 4.68
N ILE A 68 14.57 -17.91 5.29
CA ILE A 68 15.77 -17.37 4.63
C ILE A 68 16.58 -18.49 3.99
N ALA A 69 16.95 -18.30 2.72
CA ALA A 69 17.81 -19.20 1.97
C ALA A 69 19.03 -18.47 1.39
N ARG A 70 19.98 -19.25 0.87
CA ARG A 70 21.14 -18.72 0.13
C ARG A 70 20.90 -18.88 -1.37
N VAL A 71 21.23 -17.84 -2.12
CA VAL A 71 21.23 -17.89 -3.59
C VAL A 71 22.19 -19.00 -4.06
N PRO A 72 21.74 -19.97 -4.89
CA PRO A 72 22.56 -21.06 -5.40
C PRO A 72 23.77 -20.61 -6.22
N GLY A 73 24.79 -21.47 -6.31
CA GLY A 73 26.09 -21.11 -6.89
C GLY A 73 26.13 -20.86 -8.39
N PHE A 74 25.07 -21.20 -9.10
CA PHE A 74 24.96 -21.01 -10.55
C PHE A 74 24.22 -19.71 -10.93
N TYR A 75 23.77 -18.92 -9.95
CA TYR A 75 23.13 -17.62 -10.18
C TYR A 75 24.03 -16.44 -9.80
N LYS A 76 23.84 -15.30 -10.49
CA LYS A 76 24.42 -14.03 -10.06
C LYS A 76 23.90 -13.68 -8.67
N GLY A 77 24.79 -13.26 -7.77
CA GLY A 77 24.44 -13.01 -6.37
C GLY A 77 24.54 -14.25 -5.46
N GLN A 78 25.19 -15.33 -5.90
CA GLN A 78 25.53 -16.52 -5.12
C GLN A 78 25.88 -16.18 -3.65
N GLY A 79 25.34 -16.99 -2.73
CA GLY A 79 25.66 -16.93 -1.32
C GLY A 79 24.95 -15.81 -0.55
N ARG A 80 24.35 -14.83 -1.24
CA ARG A 80 23.48 -13.81 -0.63
C ARG A 80 22.32 -14.49 0.09
N LEU A 81 21.99 -13.98 1.27
CA LEU A 81 20.81 -14.39 2.02
C LEU A 81 19.58 -13.66 1.48
N VAL A 82 18.55 -14.43 1.15
CA VAL A 82 17.31 -13.93 0.57
C VAL A 82 16.10 -14.62 1.22
N TYR A 83 14.96 -13.95 1.20
CA TYR A 83 13.65 -14.59 1.32
C TYR A 83 13.19 -14.98 -0.10
N PRO A 84 13.19 -16.28 -0.46
CA PRO A 84 12.91 -16.70 -1.83
C PRO A 84 11.50 -16.37 -2.28
N GLY A 85 11.35 -15.92 -3.52
CA GLY A 85 10.05 -15.63 -4.13
C GLY A 85 9.10 -16.84 -4.14
N THR A 86 9.63 -18.06 -4.30
CA THR A 86 8.82 -19.28 -4.25
C THR A 86 8.26 -19.58 -2.86
N LEU A 87 9.02 -19.28 -1.79
CA LEU A 87 8.53 -19.38 -0.42
C LEU A 87 7.52 -18.28 -0.10
N GLN A 88 7.74 -17.06 -0.61
CA GLN A 88 6.77 -15.97 -0.55
C GLN A 88 5.43 -16.38 -1.15
N LEU A 89 5.45 -16.87 -2.39
CA LEU A 89 4.26 -17.30 -3.11
C LEU A 89 3.55 -18.44 -2.39
N GLY A 90 4.31 -19.46 -1.96
CA GLY A 90 3.75 -20.59 -1.22
C GLY A 90 3.05 -20.14 0.07
N GLY A 91 3.62 -19.17 0.78
CA GLY A 91 2.99 -18.53 1.94
C GLY A 91 1.66 -17.88 1.58
N PHE A 92 1.65 -16.94 0.63
CA PHE A 92 0.42 -16.21 0.26
C PHE A 92 -0.67 -17.12 -0.32
N MET A 93 -0.32 -18.06 -1.21
CA MET A 93 -1.28 -19.02 -1.75
C MET A 93 -1.88 -19.90 -0.65
N SER A 94 -1.09 -20.33 0.34
CA SER A 94 -1.59 -21.16 1.44
C SER A 94 -2.58 -20.45 2.35
N MET A 95 -2.46 -19.12 2.49
CA MET A 95 -3.36 -18.32 3.33
C MET A 95 -4.76 -18.17 2.73
N ASN A 96 -4.92 -18.34 1.41
CA ASN A 96 -6.19 -18.17 0.69
C ASN A 96 -6.42 -19.31 -0.33
N LEU A 97 -5.99 -20.53 -0.02
CA LEU A 97 -5.91 -21.64 -0.99
C LEU A 97 -7.25 -21.94 -1.69
N ASP A 98 -8.35 -21.92 -0.94
CA ASP A 98 -9.69 -22.18 -1.48
C ASP A 98 -10.11 -21.12 -2.52
N LYS A 99 -9.83 -19.84 -2.26
CA LYS A 99 -10.11 -18.75 -3.20
C LYS A 99 -9.29 -18.92 -4.48
N HIS A 100 -8.04 -19.32 -4.37
CA HIS A 100 -7.18 -19.56 -5.54
C HIS A 100 -7.66 -20.76 -6.36
N LEU A 101 -8.03 -21.87 -5.71
CA LEU A 101 -8.57 -23.05 -6.37
C LEU A 101 -9.87 -22.73 -7.11
N GLN A 102 -10.82 -22.05 -6.46
CA GLN A 102 -12.05 -21.60 -7.10
C GLN A 102 -11.79 -20.69 -8.30
N SER A 103 -10.82 -19.77 -8.19
CA SER A 103 -10.46 -18.88 -9.30
C SER A 103 -9.92 -19.65 -10.50
N HIS A 104 -9.06 -20.66 -10.27
CA HIS A 104 -8.57 -21.53 -11.34
C HIS A 104 -9.68 -22.40 -11.95
N LEU A 105 -10.58 -22.96 -11.14
CA LEU A 105 -11.75 -23.70 -11.63
C LEU A 105 -12.66 -22.81 -12.50
N LYS A 106 -12.82 -21.54 -12.12
CA LYS A 106 -13.59 -20.55 -12.89
C LYS A 106 -12.94 -20.21 -14.23
N ILE A 107 -11.60 -20.12 -14.29
CA ILE A 107 -10.89 -19.95 -15.57
C ILE A 107 -11.15 -21.16 -16.48
N PHE A 108 -11.08 -22.38 -15.93
CA PHE A 108 -11.39 -23.60 -16.69
C PHE A 108 -12.83 -23.63 -17.20
N GLU A 109 -13.79 -23.27 -16.34
CA GLU A 109 -15.20 -23.15 -16.70
C GLU A 109 -15.40 -22.15 -17.84
N GLN A 110 -14.80 -20.95 -17.74
CA GLN A 110 -14.87 -19.92 -18.79
C GLN A 110 -14.31 -20.42 -20.13
N LEU A 111 -13.18 -21.12 -20.12
CA LEU A 111 -12.63 -21.74 -21.32
C LEU A 111 -13.57 -22.82 -21.88
N ALA A 112 -14.14 -23.67 -21.03
CA ALA A 112 -15.06 -24.73 -21.45
C ALA A 112 -16.34 -24.20 -22.10
N TRP A 113 -16.85 -23.05 -21.64
CA TRP A 113 -18.00 -22.36 -22.22
C TRP A 113 -17.66 -21.40 -23.37
N GLY A 114 -16.38 -21.27 -23.74
CA GLY A 114 -15.93 -20.40 -24.83
C GLY A 114 -15.86 -18.91 -24.49
N ASP A 115 -15.88 -18.52 -23.21
CA ASP A 115 -15.72 -17.14 -22.74
C ASP A 115 -14.23 -16.77 -22.64
N ILE A 116 -13.57 -16.74 -23.81
CA ILE A 116 -12.12 -16.61 -23.93
C ILE A 116 -11.61 -15.31 -23.31
N THR A 117 -12.29 -14.18 -23.52
CA THR A 117 -11.86 -12.88 -22.99
C THR A 117 -11.87 -12.83 -21.46
N LYS A 118 -12.81 -13.49 -20.79
CA LYS A 118 -12.79 -13.56 -19.31
C LYS A 118 -11.71 -14.50 -18.81
N ALA A 119 -11.51 -15.63 -19.50
CA ALA A 119 -10.44 -16.57 -19.18
C ALA A 119 -9.06 -15.92 -19.32
N GLU A 120 -8.82 -15.17 -20.40
CA GLU A 120 -7.58 -14.42 -20.64
C GLU A 120 -7.27 -13.45 -19.50
N LYS A 121 -8.25 -12.66 -19.04
CA LYS A 121 -8.07 -11.77 -17.88
C LYS A 121 -7.70 -12.53 -16.59
N GLY A 122 -8.28 -13.72 -16.41
CA GLY A 122 -7.93 -14.59 -15.29
C GLY A 122 -6.49 -15.11 -15.40
N CYS A 123 -6.06 -15.51 -16.59
CA CYS A 123 -4.69 -15.92 -16.86
C CYS A 123 -3.70 -14.77 -16.65
N GLU A 124 -3.97 -13.59 -17.20
CA GLU A 124 -3.13 -12.39 -17.03
C GLU A 124 -2.94 -12.04 -15.55
N PHE A 125 -4.01 -12.12 -14.75
CA PHE A 125 -3.91 -11.91 -13.30
C PHE A 125 -2.96 -12.92 -12.65
N TYR A 126 -3.05 -14.21 -12.99
CA TYR A 126 -2.18 -15.23 -12.41
C TYR A 126 -0.76 -15.17 -12.96
N ASP A 127 -0.54 -14.76 -14.20
CA ASP A 127 0.80 -14.51 -14.74
C ASP A 127 1.52 -13.42 -13.93
N GLU A 128 0.80 -12.34 -13.57
CA GLU A 128 1.32 -11.30 -12.68
C GLU A 128 1.46 -11.80 -11.22
N TYR A 129 0.45 -12.48 -10.69
CA TYR A 129 0.44 -12.97 -9.30
C TYR A 129 1.56 -13.99 -9.02
N LEU A 130 1.91 -14.80 -10.02
CA LEU A 130 2.98 -15.80 -9.93
C LEU A 130 4.37 -15.21 -10.23
N ALA A 131 4.45 -13.96 -10.69
CA ALA A 131 5.71 -13.27 -10.95
C ALA A 131 6.37 -12.80 -9.65
N VAL A 132 7.18 -13.67 -9.06
CA VAL A 132 7.86 -13.41 -7.78
C VAL A 132 9.33 -13.04 -7.93
N CYS A 133 9.83 -12.27 -6.97
CA CYS A 133 11.24 -11.93 -6.84
C CYS A 133 11.80 -12.26 -5.44
N ASP A 134 13.08 -12.60 -5.38
CA ASP A 134 13.77 -12.82 -4.12
C ASP A 134 14.02 -11.49 -3.39
N LEU A 135 13.63 -11.40 -2.12
CA LEU A 135 13.88 -10.22 -1.29
C LEU A 135 15.19 -10.40 -0.51
N PRO A 136 16.05 -9.36 -0.38
CA PRO A 136 17.19 -9.43 0.50
C PRO A 136 16.78 -9.76 1.94
N ALA A 137 17.47 -10.72 2.59
CA ALA A 137 17.06 -11.21 3.91
C ALA A 137 16.98 -10.11 4.97
N HIS A 138 17.93 -9.17 4.97
CA HIS A 138 17.93 -8.06 5.94
C HIS A 138 16.69 -7.18 5.79
N PHE A 139 16.30 -6.85 4.55
CA PHE A 139 15.11 -6.04 4.27
C PHE A 139 13.82 -6.73 4.74
N TYR A 140 13.68 -8.02 4.43
CA TYR A 140 12.52 -8.79 4.85
C TYR A 140 12.44 -8.94 6.38
N LEU A 141 13.54 -9.35 7.02
CA LEU A 141 13.58 -9.56 8.46
C LEU A 141 13.35 -8.26 9.22
N GLU A 142 13.96 -7.15 8.77
CA GLU A 142 13.72 -5.83 9.34
C GLU A 142 12.25 -5.43 9.22
N THR A 143 11.61 -5.69 8.08
CA THR A 143 10.18 -5.41 7.90
C THR A 143 9.33 -6.22 8.88
N VAL A 144 9.57 -7.52 9.01
CA VAL A 144 8.83 -8.38 9.95
C VAL A 144 9.02 -7.89 11.39
N GLU A 145 10.26 -7.66 11.80
CA GLU A 145 10.59 -7.25 13.17
C GLU A 145 10.02 -5.87 13.50
N ARG A 146 10.29 -4.87 12.67
CA ARG A 146 9.98 -3.47 13.00
C ARG A 146 8.53 -3.11 12.73
N VAL A 147 7.93 -3.65 11.68
CA VAL A 147 6.55 -3.29 11.28
C VAL A 147 5.53 -4.19 11.96
N PHE A 148 5.73 -5.51 11.89
CA PHE A 148 4.72 -6.47 12.34
C PHE A 148 4.89 -6.86 13.81
N LEU A 149 6.11 -7.11 14.29
CA LEU A 149 6.33 -7.57 15.68
C LEU A 149 6.38 -6.40 16.67
N ASN A 150 7.32 -5.48 16.46
CA ASN A 150 7.56 -4.38 17.40
C ASN A 150 6.60 -3.20 17.19
N ARG A 151 6.06 -3.07 15.97
CA ARG A 151 5.21 -1.95 15.55
C ARG A 151 5.89 -0.60 15.79
N ASP A 152 7.16 -0.51 15.43
CA ASP A 152 8.05 0.59 15.79
C ASP A 152 7.48 1.97 15.43
N LEU A 153 6.83 2.10 14.27
CA LEU A 153 6.26 3.37 13.84
C LEU A 153 5.03 3.75 14.68
N ALA A 154 4.10 2.81 14.86
CA ALA A 154 2.89 3.01 15.66
C ALA A 154 3.18 3.22 17.15
N CYS A 155 4.25 2.60 17.68
CA CYS A 155 4.69 2.75 19.06
C CYS A 155 5.63 3.95 19.28
N GLY A 156 5.98 4.71 18.23
CA GLY A 156 6.89 5.87 18.33
C GLY A 156 8.34 5.50 18.68
N THR A 157 8.77 4.27 18.41
CA THR A 157 10.14 3.77 18.64
C THR A 157 10.95 3.62 17.35
N MET A 158 10.33 3.85 16.19
CA MET A 158 11.00 3.83 14.90
C MET A 158 12.16 4.81 14.89
N SER A 159 13.36 4.32 14.56
CA SER A 159 14.53 5.16 14.36
C SER A 159 15.03 5.12 12.92
N PHE A 160 15.55 6.27 12.47
CA PHE A 160 16.23 6.46 11.20
C PHE A 160 17.53 7.24 11.45
N GLN A 161 18.66 6.72 10.93
CA GLN A 161 19.99 7.31 11.12
C GLN A 161 20.35 7.62 12.59
N GLY A 162 19.94 6.75 13.52
CA GLY A 162 20.23 6.90 14.96
C GLY A 162 19.35 7.90 15.71
N ARG A 163 18.35 8.49 15.05
CA ARG A 163 17.35 9.37 15.67
C ARG A 163 15.98 8.70 15.67
N THR A 164 15.22 8.84 16.75
CA THR A 164 13.81 8.46 16.76
C THR A 164 13.04 9.36 15.79
N VAL A 165 12.20 8.75 14.96
CA VAL A 165 11.35 9.43 14.00
C VAL A 165 10.19 10.06 14.73
N ASP A 166 10.02 11.38 14.61
CA ASP A 166 8.86 12.09 15.14
C ASP A 166 7.82 12.32 14.03
N CYS A 167 6.79 11.49 13.98
CA CYS A 167 5.70 11.67 13.02
C CYS A 167 4.84 12.92 13.32
N GLN A 168 4.91 13.50 14.52
CA GLN A 168 4.21 14.75 14.84
C GLN A 168 4.86 15.96 14.15
N ALA A 169 6.10 15.82 13.66
CA ALA A 169 6.74 16.84 12.85
C ALA A 169 6.04 17.07 11.51
N ILE A 170 5.24 16.10 11.02
CA ILE A 170 4.44 16.28 9.80
C ILE A 170 3.32 17.28 10.09
N GLN A 171 3.47 18.50 9.59
CA GLN A 171 2.54 19.61 9.82
C GLN A 171 2.03 20.25 8.53
N THR A 172 2.78 20.14 7.44
CA THR A 172 2.49 20.89 6.21
C THR A 172 2.22 20.00 5.00
N THR A 173 2.68 18.75 5.02
CA THR A 173 2.49 17.79 3.93
C THR A 173 1.08 17.17 3.99
N PRO A 174 0.18 17.47 3.03
CA PRO A 174 -1.15 16.87 2.99
C PRO A 174 -1.08 15.36 2.82
N MET A 175 -1.92 14.63 3.56
CA MET A 175 -1.89 13.17 3.62
C MET A 175 -3.23 12.58 3.18
N PHE A 176 -3.19 11.63 2.26
CA PHE A 176 -4.36 10.87 1.81
C PHE A 176 -4.19 9.37 2.07
N THR A 177 -4.98 8.82 2.99
CA THR A 177 -5.01 7.38 3.26
C THR A 177 -6.15 6.70 2.50
N ILE A 178 -5.90 5.55 1.87
CA ILE A 178 -6.91 4.76 1.16
C ILE A 178 -6.90 3.32 1.67
N GLU A 179 -8.06 2.79 1.99
CA GLU A 179 -8.26 1.42 2.47
C GLU A 179 -9.37 0.72 1.67
N GLY A 180 -9.35 -0.60 1.61
CA GLY A 180 -10.42 -1.41 1.01
C GLY A 180 -11.30 -2.01 2.10
N GLU A 181 -12.62 -1.88 1.97
CA GLU A 181 -13.59 -2.41 2.96
C GLU A 181 -13.41 -3.91 3.23
N ASN A 182 -13.07 -4.68 2.20
CA ASN A 182 -12.88 -6.13 2.27
C ASN A 182 -11.39 -6.53 2.26
N ASP A 183 -10.48 -5.63 2.63
CA ASP A 183 -9.04 -5.91 2.69
C ASP A 183 -8.73 -6.88 3.83
N ASP A 184 -8.29 -8.10 3.48
CA ASP A 184 -7.92 -9.16 4.42
C ASP A 184 -6.40 -9.24 4.70
N ILE A 185 -5.61 -8.35 4.09
CA ILE A 185 -4.15 -8.25 4.26
C ILE A 185 -3.81 -7.08 5.19
N ALA A 186 -4.24 -5.88 4.84
CA ALA A 186 -4.09 -4.64 5.60
C ALA A 186 -5.49 -4.08 5.89
N ALA A 187 -6.16 -4.71 6.85
CA ALA A 187 -7.57 -4.44 7.15
C ALA A 187 -7.83 -2.95 7.49
N PRO A 188 -9.07 -2.47 7.24
CA PRO A 188 -9.46 -1.10 7.56
C PRO A 188 -9.07 -0.69 8.99
N GLY A 189 -8.48 0.49 9.12
CA GLY A 189 -7.87 1.00 10.35
C GLY A 189 -6.36 0.93 10.38
N GLN A 190 -5.72 -0.04 9.71
CA GLN A 190 -4.25 -0.17 9.74
C GLN A 190 -3.54 0.99 9.03
N THR A 191 -4.02 1.43 7.88
CA THR A 191 -3.46 2.58 7.13
C THR A 191 -3.96 3.89 7.72
N LEU A 192 -5.25 3.93 8.09
CA LEU A 192 -5.88 5.10 8.72
C LEU A 192 -5.15 5.56 9.98
N ALA A 193 -4.53 4.62 10.73
CA ALA A 193 -3.71 4.91 11.90
C ALA A 193 -2.60 5.95 11.67
N ALA A 194 -2.17 6.17 10.41
CA ALA A 194 -1.23 7.24 10.06
C ALA A 194 -1.70 8.62 10.54
N HIS A 195 -3.00 8.92 10.46
CA HIS A 195 -3.57 10.19 10.93
C HIS A 195 -3.50 10.33 12.45
N THR A 196 -3.63 9.23 13.20
CA THR A 196 -3.49 9.25 14.66
C THR A 196 -2.04 9.47 15.07
N ILE A 197 -1.10 8.80 14.39
CA ILE A 197 0.34 8.88 14.66
C ILE A 197 0.90 10.26 14.27
N CYS A 198 0.40 10.85 13.18
CA CYS A 198 0.82 12.18 12.69
C CYS A 198 -0.04 13.29 13.31
N SER A 199 -0.07 13.37 14.63
CA SER A 199 -0.97 14.27 15.37
C SER A 199 -0.71 15.77 15.11
N GLY A 200 0.46 16.14 14.59
CA GLY A 200 0.79 17.52 14.23
C GLY A 200 0.12 18.01 12.93
N LEU A 201 -0.40 17.12 12.09
CA LEU A 201 -1.02 17.49 10.82
C LEU A 201 -2.43 18.05 11.08
N PRO A 202 -2.78 19.28 10.63
CA PRO A 202 -4.13 19.82 10.79
C PRO A 202 -5.20 19.00 10.07
N ASP A 203 -6.42 18.96 10.61
CA ASP A 203 -7.53 18.18 10.01
C ASP A 203 -7.83 18.58 8.56
N SER A 204 -7.62 19.85 8.19
CA SER A 204 -7.80 20.33 6.81
C SER A 204 -6.82 19.73 5.80
N LEU A 205 -5.76 19.07 6.26
CA LEU A 205 -4.74 18.41 5.44
C LEU A 205 -4.84 16.87 5.52
N ARG A 206 -5.86 16.34 6.19
CA ARG A 206 -6.10 14.91 6.38
C ARG A 206 -7.23 14.43 5.49
N PHE A 207 -6.90 13.53 4.58
CA PHE A 207 -7.86 12.92 3.65
C PHE A 207 -7.89 11.41 3.89
N HIS A 208 -9.09 10.83 3.84
CA HIS A 208 -9.28 9.39 3.96
C HIS A 208 -10.39 8.91 3.04
N HIS A 209 -10.19 7.75 2.41
CA HIS A 209 -11.19 7.06 1.62
C HIS A 209 -11.18 5.57 1.95
N LEU A 210 -12.31 5.06 2.45
CA LEU A 210 -12.57 3.64 2.55
C LEU A 210 -13.36 3.22 1.30
N GLN A 211 -12.74 2.45 0.42
CA GLN A 211 -13.36 2.00 -0.82
C GLN A 211 -14.32 0.83 -0.55
N PRO A 212 -15.63 0.99 -0.81
CA PRO A 212 -16.59 -0.10 -0.70
C PRO A 212 -16.26 -1.22 -1.68
N ASP A 213 -16.57 -2.46 -1.29
CA ASP A 213 -16.41 -3.68 -2.08
C ASP A 213 -14.96 -4.04 -2.51
N ALA A 214 -13.96 -3.22 -2.21
CA ALA A 214 -12.57 -3.49 -2.56
C ALA A 214 -11.88 -4.38 -1.51
N GLY A 215 -11.28 -5.48 -1.98
CA GLY A 215 -10.21 -6.17 -1.23
C GLY A 215 -8.85 -5.50 -1.47
N HIS A 216 -7.78 -6.07 -0.91
CA HIS A 216 -6.43 -5.48 -0.96
C HIS A 216 -5.99 -5.04 -2.36
N TYR A 217 -6.03 -5.94 -3.34
CA TYR A 217 -5.64 -5.63 -4.72
C TYR A 217 -6.61 -4.67 -5.42
N GLY A 218 -7.89 -4.65 -5.01
CA GLY A 218 -8.92 -3.82 -5.62
C GLY A 218 -8.65 -2.32 -5.45
N ILE A 219 -7.85 -1.93 -4.46
CA ILE A 219 -7.57 -0.52 -4.22
C ILE A 219 -6.49 0.06 -5.14
N PHE A 220 -5.72 -0.77 -5.85
CA PHE A 220 -4.64 -0.33 -6.74
C PHE A 220 -4.59 -1.07 -8.09
N SER A 221 -5.51 -2.00 -8.32
CA SER A 221 -5.65 -2.72 -9.59
C SER A 221 -7.12 -2.99 -9.92
N GLY A 222 -7.39 -3.31 -11.19
CA GLY A 222 -8.71 -3.68 -11.65
C GLY A 222 -9.68 -2.51 -11.84
N ARG A 223 -10.98 -2.82 -11.80
CA ARG A 223 -12.07 -1.89 -12.16
C ARG A 223 -12.23 -0.75 -11.14
N LEU A 224 -12.33 -1.09 -9.85
CA LEU A 224 -12.50 -0.13 -8.76
C LEU A 224 -11.35 0.89 -8.72
N TRP A 225 -10.10 0.44 -8.89
CA TRP A 225 -8.95 1.34 -9.04
C TRP A 225 -9.14 2.33 -10.19
N ARG A 226 -9.41 1.84 -11.41
CA ARG A 226 -9.49 2.69 -12.61
C ARG A 226 -10.66 3.66 -12.59
N GLU A 227 -11.83 3.21 -12.12
CA GLU A 227 -13.09 3.95 -12.22
C GLU A 227 -13.31 4.86 -11.01
N GLU A 228 -12.79 4.52 -9.82
CA GLU A 228 -13.17 5.21 -8.59
C GLU A 228 -11.97 5.79 -7.83
N ILE A 229 -10.89 5.02 -7.64
CA ILE A 229 -9.81 5.41 -6.72
C ILE A 229 -8.72 6.25 -7.41
N ALA A 230 -8.26 5.85 -8.60
CA ALA A 230 -7.26 6.61 -9.36
C ALA A 230 -7.73 8.04 -9.69
N PRO A 231 -9.01 8.28 -10.05
CA PRO A 231 -9.55 9.64 -10.16
C PRO A 231 -9.44 10.43 -8.85
N ARG A 232 -9.71 9.82 -7.70
CA ARG A 232 -9.59 10.46 -6.38
C ARG A 232 -8.15 10.83 -6.05
N VAL A 233 -7.20 9.92 -6.27
CA VAL A 233 -5.76 10.20 -6.09
C VAL A 233 -5.32 11.36 -6.98
N THR A 234 -5.73 11.34 -8.25
CA THR A 234 -5.39 12.41 -9.20
C THR A 234 -6.03 13.74 -8.83
N SER A 235 -7.28 13.72 -8.35
CA SER A 235 -7.99 14.91 -7.86
C SER A 235 -7.31 15.50 -6.63
N PHE A 236 -6.92 14.66 -5.66
CA PHE A 236 -6.14 15.07 -4.49
C PHE A 236 -4.81 15.74 -4.89
N ILE A 237 -4.05 15.13 -5.81
CA ILE A 237 -2.79 15.71 -6.31
C ILE A 237 -3.03 17.12 -6.89
N ARG A 238 -4.03 17.26 -7.76
CA ARG A 238 -4.37 18.56 -8.37
C ARG A 238 -4.86 19.59 -7.35
N GLN A 239 -5.58 19.14 -6.32
CA GLN A 239 -6.04 20.01 -5.24
C GLN A 239 -4.86 20.57 -4.43
N VAL A 240 -3.81 19.77 -4.21
CA VAL A 240 -2.60 20.23 -3.53
C VAL A 240 -1.77 21.19 -4.38
N GLU A 241 -1.78 21.03 -5.71
CA GLU A 241 -1.03 21.89 -6.64
C GLU A 241 -1.67 23.29 -6.88
N SER A 242 -2.89 23.54 -6.38
CA SER A 242 -3.60 24.81 -6.59
C SER A 242 -4.13 25.42 -5.28
N ASP A 243 -4.04 26.74 -5.11
CA ASP A 243 -4.69 27.50 -4.01
C ASP A 243 -6.23 27.54 -4.14
N LEU A 244 -6.88 26.44 -4.55
CA LEU A 244 -8.32 26.34 -4.77
C LEU A 244 -8.98 25.41 -3.74
N HIS A 245 -9.90 25.98 -2.95
CA HIS A 245 -10.84 25.23 -2.12
C HIS A 245 -11.87 24.49 -2.99
N TYR A 246 -12.23 23.24 -2.67
CA TYR A 246 -13.36 22.59 -3.33
C TYR A 246 -14.10 21.58 -2.44
N ASP A 247 -15.35 21.89 -2.13
CA ASP A 247 -16.40 20.95 -1.73
C ASP A 247 -17.20 20.58 -2.99
N ALA A 248 -17.08 19.34 -3.50
CA ALA A 248 -18.19 18.58 -4.11
C ALA A 248 -17.74 17.20 -4.66
N PRO A 249 -18.70 16.25 -4.79
CA PRO A 249 -18.44 14.85 -5.16
C PRO A 249 -18.09 14.68 -6.64
N ALA A 250 -17.61 13.49 -6.97
CA ALA A 250 -16.88 13.12 -8.19
C ALA A 250 -17.63 13.26 -9.54
N ASP A 251 -18.87 13.77 -9.54
CA ASP A 251 -19.81 13.58 -10.64
C ASP A 251 -20.04 14.87 -11.48
N GLU A 252 -19.72 16.07 -10.96
CA GLU A 252 -20.00 17.38 -11.61
C GLU A 252 -18.78 18.16 -12.14
N ILE A 253 -17.56 17.68 -11.92
CA ILE A 253 -16.33 18.11 -12.61
C ILE A 253 -15.64 16.84 -13.14
N ALA A 254 -15.99 16.29 -14.30
CA ALA A 254 -16.87 16.76 -15.38
C ALA A 254 -16.75 18.26 -15.73
N VAL A 255 -15.72 18.70 -16.47
CA VAL A 255 -15.71 20.09 -16.98
C VAL A 255 -16.84 20.26 -18.02
N ARG A 256 -17.99 20.77 -17.56
CA ARG A 256 -18.97 21.57 -18.29
C ARG A 256 -19.48 22.64 -17.30
N SER A 257 -19.55 23.91 -17.68
CA SER A 257 -19.69 24.44 -19.04
C SER A 257 -19.07 25.83 -19.21
N PHE A 258 -18.17 25.95 -20.19
CA PHE A 258 -18.22 27.07 -21.12
C PHE A 258 -19.01 26.59 -22.34
N GLU A 259 -20.25 27.05 -22.55
CA GLU A 259 -20.82 27.23 -23.89
C GLU A 259 -21.75 28.46 -23.88
N HIS A 260 -21.68 29.22 -24.98
CA HIS A 260 -22.16 30.57 -25.19
C HIS A 260 -23.68 30.78 -25.00
N ALA A 261 -24.05 31.91 -24.39
CA ALA A 261 -25.01 32.83 -25.00
C ALA A 261 -24.16 33.98 -25.56
N GLY A 262 -23.99 34.12 -26.88
CA GLY A 262 -25.09 34.37 -27.80
C GLY A 262 -25.47 35.85 -27.73
N SER A 263 -24.58 36.68 -28.30
CA SER A 263 -24.83 37.97 -28.97
C SER A 263 -26.20 38.65 -28.81
N MET A 264 -26.16 39.93 -28.44
CA MET A 264 -26.71 40.95 -29.34
C MET A 264 -25.97 40.90 -30.67
#